data_AF-A0A6B2LTJ2-F1
#
_entry.id   AF-A0A6B2LTJ2-F1
#
_cell.length_a   1.000
_cell.length_b   1.000
_cell.length_c   1.000
_cell.angle_alpha   90.00
_cell.angle_beta   90.00
_cell.angle_gamma   90.00
#
_symmetry.space_group_name_H-M   'P 1'
#
loop_
_entity.id
_entity.type
_entity.pdbx_description
1 polymer ?
#
loop_
_entity_poly.entity_id
_entity_poly.type
_entity_poly.pdbx_seq_one_letter_code
_entity_poly.pdbx_strand_id
1 'polypeptide(L)'
;MRGVLSEGMIIAASDSTKSKVEIVSPPERASNGESIVIEGYPSQPSPQVNPKLFMELLKDLKTNEECVATYKGIPWMTSAGPCNVTSLRGADLS
;
A
#
# COMPACT_ATOMS: atom_id res chain seq x y z
N MET A 1 19.24 -6.08 -4.29
CA MET A 1 19.82 -4.84 -4.86
C MET A 1 21.33 -5.01 -4.96
N ARG A 2 21.86 -5.06 -6.19
CA ARG A 2 23.21 -5.54 -6.49
C ARG A 2 24.23 -4.39 -6.48
N GLY A 3 24.36 -3.70 -5.34
CA GLY A 3 25.27 -2.55 -5.18
C GLY A 3 24.67 -1.17 -5.47
N VAL A 4 23.35 -1.08 -5.71
CA VAL A 4 22.60 0.18 -5.87
C VAL A 4 21.69 0.36 -4.66
N LEU A 5 21.67 1.56 -4.07
CA LEU A 5 20.83 1.90 -2.91
C LEU A 5 19.37 2.12 -3.35
N SER A 6 18.40 1.48 -2.67
CA SER A 6 16.98 1.91 -2.72
C SER A 6 16.77 3.00 -1.69
N GLU A 7 16.11 4.07 -2.09
CA GLU A 7 15.56 5.06 -1.18
C GLU A 7 14.05 4.87 -0.92
N GLY A 8 13.46 3.81 -1.49
CA GLY A 8 12.04 3.52 -1.33
C GLY A 8 11.65 2.11 -1.77
N MET A 9 10.41 1.77 -1.48
CA MET A 9 9.76 0.51 -1.84
C MET A 9 8.38 0.84 -2.44
N ILE A 10 8.01 0.12 -3.50
CA ILE A 10 6.68 0.18 -4.09
C ILE A 10 5.83 -0.88 -3.41
N ILE A 11 4.59 -0.53 -3.06
CA ILE A 11 3.62 -1.49 -2.53
C ILE A 11 2.87 -2.13 -3.69
N ALA A 12 2.77 -3.46 -3.67
CA ALA A 12 2.04 -4.23 -4.67
C ALA A 12 1.14 -5.29 -4.02
N ALA A 13 -0.01 -5.54 -4.63
CA ALA A 13 -0.81 -6.72 -4.32
C ALA A 13 -0.22 -7.94 -5.01
N SER A 14 -0.21 -9.06 -4.30
CA SER A 14 0.16 -10.37 -4.86
C SER A 14 -0.88 -11.42 -4.53
N ASP A 15 -1.15 -12.32 -5.47
CA ASP A 15 -1.98 -13.50 -5.19
C ASP A 15 -1.28 -14.47 -4.22
N SER A 16 -2.03 -15.41 -3.65
CA SER A 16 -1.50 -16.38 -2.68
C SER A 16 -0.33 -17.23 -3.22
N THR A 17 -0.26 -17.39 -4.54
CA THR A 17 0.79 -18.11 -5.26
C THR A 17 1.95 -17.20 -5.69
N LYS A 18 1.86 -15.88 -5.49
CA LYS A 18 2.78 -14.84 -5.96
C LYS A 18 3.09 -14.91 -7.45
N SER A 19 2.20 -15.52 -8.22
CA SER A 19 2.28 -15.62 -9.68
C SER A 19 1.85 -14.33 -10.36
N LYS A 20 0.94 -13.59 -9.72
CA LYS A 20 0.44 -12.32 -10.22
C LYS A 20 0.74 -11.22 -9.21
N VAL A 21 1.35 -10.14 -9.69
CA VAL A 21 1.68 -8.97 -8.90
C VAL A 21 1.13 -7.73 -9.60
N GLU A 22 0.38 -6.91 -8.87
CA GLU A 22 -0.20 -5.66 -9.37
C GLU A 22 0.22 -4.51 -8.45
N ILE A 23 0.76 -3.44 -9.01
CA ILE A 23 1.19 -2.27 -8.25
C ILE A 23 -0.03 -1.51 -7.73
N VAL A 24 -0.03 -1.13 -6.46
CA VAL A 24 -1.04 -0.23 -5.91
C VAL A 24 -0.85 1.14 -6.55
N SER A 25 -1.87 1.60 -7.26
CA SER A 25 -1.85 2.87 -7.98
C SER A 25 -2.75 3.89 -7.29
N PRO A 26 -2.28 5.12 -7.06
CA PRO A 26 -3.14 6.21 -6.62
C PRO A 26 -4.06 6.63 -7.79
N PRO A 27 -5.16 7.36 -7.50
CA PRO A 27 -6.00 7.92 -8.55
C PRO A 27 -5.23 8.93 -9.40
N GLU A 28 -5.56 9.05 -10.70
CA GLU A 28 -4.83 9.91 -11.66
C GLU A 28 -4.70 11.39 -11.25
N ARG A 29 -5.61 11.86 -10.38
CA ARG A 29 -5.63 13.24 -9.89
C ARG A 29 -4.82 13.46 -8.62
N ALA A 30 -4.23 12.41 -8.04
CA ALA A 30 -3.35 12.53 -6.88
C ALA A 30 -2.02 13.18 -7.27
N SER A 31 -1.53 14.09 -6.43
CA SER A 31 -0.27 14.79 -6.69
C SER A 31 0.93 13.96 -6.24
N ASN A 32 2.07 14.09 -6.92
CA ASN A 32 3.32 13.48 -6.47
C ASN A 32 3.69 13.99 -5.07
N GLY A 33 4.02 13.09 -4.16
CA GLY A 33 4.34 13.40 -2.77
C GLY A 33 3.12 13.56 -1.85
N GLU A 34 1.90 13.34 -2.37
CA GLU A 34 0.70 13.32 -1.55
C GLU A 34 0.73 12.19 -0.53
N SER A 35 0.24 12.49 0.68
CA SER A 35 0.15 11.52 1.76
C SER A 35 -1.10 10.68 1.61
N ILE A 36 -0.94 9.36 1.69
CA ILE A 36 -2.06 8.43 1.85
C ILE A 36 -2.58 8.56 3.27
N VAL A 37 -3.88 8.72 3.41
CA VAL A 37 -4.60 8.84 4.67
C VAL A 37 -5.42 7.57 4.89
N ILE A 38 -5.40 7.07 6.12
CA ILE A 38 -6.24 5.96 6.56
C ILE A 38 -7.10 6.50 7.70
N GLU A 39 -8.41 6.44 7.54
CA GLU A 39 -9.34 6.98 8.54
C GLU A 39 -9.12 6.34 9.92
N GLY A 40 -9.13 7.16 10.97
CA GLY A 40 -8.86 6.70 12.34
C GLY A 40 -7.37 6.54 12.69
N TYR A 41 -6.45 6.72 11.74
CA TYR A 41 -5.01 6.67 11.98
C TYR A 41 -4.36 8.04 11.70
N PRO A 42 -3.93 8.79 12.75
CA PRO A 42 -3.28 10.09 12.54
C PRO A 42 -1.93 9.92 11.84
N SER A 43 -1.64 10.78 10.86
CA SER A 43 -0.37 10.78 10.13
C SER A 43 0.75 11.34 11.00
N GLN A 44 1.60 10.44 11.51
CA GLN A 44 2.83 10.77 12.24
C GLN A 44 3.97 9.87 11.75
N PRO A 45 4.48 10.09 10.52
CA PRO A 45 5.57 9.28 9.98
C PRO A 45 6.87 9.51 10.76
N SER A 46 7.59 8.44 11.06
CA SER A 46 8.93 8.52 11.63
C SER A 46 9.98 8.81 10.55
N PRO A 47 11.10 9.48 10.88
CA PRO A 47 12.18 9.72 9.91
C PRO A 47 12.78 8.45 9.30
N GLN A 48 12.72 7.34 10.05
CA GLN A 48 13.12 6.01 9.59
C GLN A 48 12.08 4.99 10.04
N VAL A 49 11.74 4.07 9.15
CA VAL A 49 10.80 2.99 9.42
C VAL A 49 11.52 1.88 10.17
N ASN A 50 10.95 1.41 11.29
CA ASN A 50 11.45 0.21 11.96
C ASN A 50 11.07 -1.03 11.13
N PRO A 51 12.04 -1.84 10.63
CA PRO A 51 11.74 -2.97 9.76
C PRO A 51 10.81 -4.02 10.40
N LYS A 52 10.92 -4.26 11.71
CA LYS A 52 10.08 -5.23 12.41
C LYS A 52 8.63 -4.77 12.47
N LEU A 53 8.42 -3.50 12.83
CA LEU A 53 7.09 -2.90 12.87
C LEU A 53 6.45 -2.89 11.48
N PHE A 54 7.23 -2.58 10.44
CA PHE A 54 6.72 -2.61 9.07
C PHE A 54 6.29 -4.01 8.64
N MET A 55 7.07 -5.05 8.95
CA MET A 55 6.69 -6.45 8.70
C MET A 55 5.42 -6.88 9.45
N GLU A 56 5.18 -6.33 10.64
CA GLU A 56 3.92 -6.56 11.37
C GLU A 56 2.74 -5.84 10.70
N LEU A 57 2.94 -4.60 10.26
CA LEU A 57 1.92 -3.82 9.54
C LEU A 57 1.49 -4.49 8.24
N LEU A 58 2.43 -5.06 7.47
CA LEU A 58 2.15 -5.77 6.21
C LEU A 58 1.12 -6.90 6.37
N LYS A 59 1.03 -7.54 7.55
CA LYS A 59 0.06 -8.62 7.81
C LYS A 59 -1.40 -8.15 7.79
N ASP A 60 -1.61 -6.87 8.07
CA ASP A 60 -2.93 -6.23 8.11
C ASP A 60 -3.25 -5.49 6.79
N LEU A 61 -2.33 -5.50 5.83
CA LEU A 61 -2.45 -4.82 4.55
C LEU A 61 -2.94 -5.77 3.46
N LYS A 62 -4.12 -5.47 2.93
CA LYS A 62 -4.77 -6.27 1.88
C LYS A 62 -5.67 -5.43 1.01
N THR A 63 -5.97 -5.95 -0.18
CA THR A 63 -7.00 -5.37 -1.03
C THR A 63 -8.39 -5.85 -0.60
N ASN A 64 -9.42 -5.02 -0.79
CA ASN A 64 -10.81 -5.41 -0.57
C ASN A 64 -11.45 -6.01 -1.86
N GLU A 65 -12.76 -6.29 -1.82
CA GLU A 65 -13.53 -6.81 -2.96
C GLU A 65 -13.62 -5.84 -4.16
N GLU A 66 -13.37 -4.56 -3.91
CA GLU A 66 -13.37 -3.49 -4.92
C GLU A 66 -11.96 -3.21 -5.47
N CYS A 67 -10.98 -4.08 -5.18
CA CYS A 67 -9.57 -3.91 -5.53
C CYS A 67 -8.91 -2.68 -4.88
N VAL A 68 -9.47 -2.14 -3.81
CA VAL A 68 -8.92 -0.98 -3.08
C VAL A 68 -7.93 -1.48 -2.02
N ALA A 69 -6.77 -0.85 -1.92
CA ALA A 69 -5.79 -1.12 -0.87
C ALA A 69 -6.35 -0.70 0.50
N THR A 70 -6.25 -1.57 1.49
CA THR A 70 -6.78 -1.33 2.84
C THR A 70 -5.78 -1.69 3.92
N TYR A 71 -5.90 -1.01 5.07
CA TYR A 71 -5.29 -1.41 6.33
C TYR A 71 -6.39 -1.77 7.32
N LYS A 72 -6.40 -3.03 7.80
CA LYS A 72 -7.46 -3.53 8.69
C LYS A 72 -8.88 -3.30 8.14
N GLY A 73 -9.03 -3.33 6.81
CA GLY A 73 -10.30 -3.07 6.12
C GLY A 73 -10.61 -1.59 5.87
N ILE A 74 -9.80 -0.65 6.36
CA ILE A 74 -9.96 0.78 6.11
C ILE A 74 -9.23 1.16 4.81
N PRO A 75 -9.91 1.78 3.83
CA PRO A 75 -9.32 2.18 2.56
C PRO A 75 -8.15 3.15 2.69
N TRP A 76 -7.18 3.00 1.81
CA TRP A 76 -6.12 3.97 1.56
C TRP A 76 -6.67 5.10 0.71
N MET A 77 -6.74 6.30 1.28
CA MET A 77 -7.35 7.46 0.64
C MET A 77 -6.34 8.54 0.32
N THR A 78 -6.52 9.18 -0.82
CA THR A 78 -5.92 10.47 -1.18
C THR A 78 -7.03 11.52 -1.24
N SER A 79 -6.68 12.80 -1.40
CA SER A 79 -7.64 13.88 -1.68
C SER A 79 -8.44 13.64 -2.96
N ALA A 80 -7.89 12.86 -3.90
CA ALA A 80 -8.50 12.54 -5.18
C ALA A 80 -9.29 11.20 -5.20
N GLY A 81 -9.22 10.40 -4.13
CA GLY A 81 -9.92 9.12 -4.02
C GLY A 81 -9.05 7.95 -3.53
N PRO A 82 -9.58 6.71 -3.57
CA PRO A 82 -8.90 5.52 -3.06
C PRO A 82 -7.75 5.06 -3.95
N CYS A 83 -6.74 4.44 -3.33
CA CYS A 83 -5.67 3.74 -4.05
C CYS A 83 -6.09 2.30 -4.38
N ASN A 84 -5.94 1.88 -5.64
CA ASN A 84 -6.46 0.60 -6.11
C ASN A 84 -5.41 -0.21 -6.90
N VAL A 85 -5.69 -1.50 -7.03
CA VAL A 85 -5.03 -2.41 -7.96
C VAL A 85 -5.98 -2.74 -9.12
N THR A 86 -5.46 -3.39 -10.15
CA THR A 86 -6.21 -3.60 -11.41
C THR A 86 -7.30 -4.65 -11.26
N SER A 87 -7.03 -5.76 -10.56
CA SER A 87 -7.95 -6.90 -10.50
C SER A 87 -7.76 -7.84 -9.31
N LEU A 88 -6.69 -7.70 -8.53
CA LEU A 88 -6.46 -8.54 -7.34
C LEU A 88 -7.37 -8.09 -6.17
N ARG A 89 -8.30 -8.97 -5.78
CA ARG A 89 -9.24 -8.80 -4.67
C ARG A 89 -8.84 -9.68 -3.50
N GLY A 90 -8.92 -9.17 -2.27
CA GLY A 90 -8.55 -9.94 -1.08
C GLY A 90 -7.07 -10.35 -1.03
N ALA A 91 -6.24 -9.77 -1.89
CA ALA A 91 -4.83 -10.08 -2.05
C ALA A 91 -3.96 -9.35 -1.03
N ASP A 92 -2.89 -10.02 -0.59
CA ASP A 92 -1.92 -9.47 0.35
C ASP A 92 -1.11 -8.35 -0.32
N LEU A 93 -0.88 -7.26 0.43
CA LEU A 93 -0.01 -6.17 0.02
C LEU A 93 1.41 -6.40 0.56
N SER A 94 2.41 -6.25 -0.31
CA SER A 94 3.84 -6.42 0.01
C SER A 94 4.72 -5.36 -0.63
#